data_AF-A0A7S1HD66-F1
#
_entry.id   AF-A0A7S1HD66-F1
#
_cell.length_a   1.000
_cell.length_b   1.000
_cell.length_c   1.000
_cell.angle_alpha   90.00
_cell.angle_beta   90.00
_cell.angle_gamma   90.00
#
_symmetry.space_group_name_H-M   'P 1'
#
loop_
_entity.id
_entity.type
_entity.pdbx_description
1 polymer ?
#
loop_
_entity_poly.entity_id
_entity_poly.type
_entity_poly.pdbx_seq_one_letter_code
_entity_poly.pdbx_strand_id
1 'polypeptide(L)'
;MQAPRADMEAFARSQGTTFKQYGGVLPTMRLYGVTAEGHSVVAHVHGFEPYFWVQAPAHFEPQMCEEFAMELNKRMADRVDKSGTTSNGQYVRYIEMGMKQTVWNYQAQEAVPFLKIVTVWP
;
A
#
# COMPACT_ATOMS: atom_id res chain seq x y z
N MET A 1 -6.61 -27.42 3.15
CA MET A 1 -5.24 -27.96 3.09
C MET A 1 -4.37 -27.00 3.86
N GLN A 2 -4.06 -27.31 5.12
CA GLN A 2 -3.37 -26.39 6.04
C GLN A 2 -1.90 -26.78 6.07
N ALA A 3 -1.02 -25.93 5.55
CA ALA A 3 0.41 -26.18 5.57
C ALA A 3 0.90 -26.26 7.03
N PRO A 4 1.73 -27.25 7.39
CA PRO A 4 2.20 -27.41 8.76
C PRO A 4 3.09 -26.23 9.17
N ARG A 5 2.89 -25.75 10.41
CA ARG A 5 3.48 -24.51 10.96
C ARG A 5 5.01 -24.44 10.85
N ALA A 6 5.69 -25.58 10.89
CA ALA A 6 7.15 -25.68 10.77
C ALA A 6 7.67 -25.25 9.39
N ASP A 7 6.95 -25.58 8.31
CA ASP A 7 7.35 -25.21 6.95
C ASP A 7 7.20 -23.70 6.70
N MET A 8 6.22 -23.08 7.37
CA MET A 8 6.01 -21.63 7.29
C MET A 8 7.16 -20.85 7.93
N GLU A 9 7.77 -21.37 9.01
CA GLU A 9 8.91 -20.75 9.67
C GLU A 9 10.22 -20.90 8.87
N ALA A 10 10.40 -22.02 8.18
CA ALA A 10 11.54 -22.22 7.28
C ALA A 10 11.45 -21.28 6.06
N PHE A 11 10.27 -21.20 5.45
CA PHE A 11 9.98 -20.28 4.35
C PHE A 11 10.23 -18.81 4.72
N ALA A 12 9.89 -18.41 5.95
CA ALA A 12 10.06 -17.04 6.41
C ALA A 12 11.51 -16.55 6.49
N ARG A 13 12.50 -17.46 6.51
CA ARG A 13 13.94 -17.12 6.68
C ARG A 13 14.69 -16.87 5.37
N SER A 14 14.18 -17.37 4.25
CA SER A 14 14.77 -17.15 2.92
C SER A 14 13.91 -16.13 2.16
N GLN A 15 14.19 -14.82 2.26
CA GLN A 15 13.28 -13.79 1.73
C GLN A 15 13.85 -13.11 0.49
N GLY A 16 13.18 -13.31 -0.64
CA GLY A 16 13.14 -12.36 -1.75
C GLY A 16 11.67 -11.96 -1.97
N THR A 17 11.38 -10.66 -1.97
CA THR A 17 10.02 -10.13 -2.17
C THR A 17 9.95 -9.35 -3.48
N THR A 18 8.95 -9.61 -4.31
CA THR A 18 8.71 -8.82 -5.52
C THR A 18 7.23 -8.44 -5.62
N PHE A 19 6.97 -7.18 -5.98
CA PHE A 19 5.63 -6.69 -6.31
C PHE A 19 5.44 -6.72 -7.82
N LYS A 20 4.36 -7.35 -8.28
CA LYS A 20 3.92 -7.30 -9.69
C LYS A 20 2.41 -7.19 -9.76
N GLN A 21 1.91 -6.41 -10.70
CA GLN A 21 0.48 -6.35 -11.00
C GLN A 21 0.12 -7.51 -11.94
N TYR A 22 -0.88 -8.30 -11.54
CA TYR A 22 -1.42 -9.38 -12.36
C TYR A 22 -2.91 -9.13 -12.58
N GLY A 23 -3.29 -8.56 -13.73
CA GLY A 23 -4.66 -8.52 -14.25
C GLY A 23 -5.75 -7.97 -13.32
N GLY A 24 -5.39 -7.34 -12.20
CA GLY A 24 -6.27 -6.91 -11.13
C GLY A 24 -5.87 -5.54 -10.60
N VAL A 25 -6.79 -4.92 -9.84
CA VAL A 25 -6.64 -3.54 -9.34
C VAL A 25 -5.53 -3.43 -8.29
N LEU A 26 -5.18 -4.49 -7.56
CA LEU A 26 -4.14 -4.44 -6.52
C LEU A 26 -2.87 -5.18 -6.91
N PRO A 27 -1.71 -4.74 -6.38
CA PRO A 27 -0.46 -5.45 -6.56
C PRO A 27 -0.54 -6.82 -5.86
N THR A 28 0.08 -7.83 -6.48
CA THR A 28 0.30 -9.13 -5.85
C THR A 28 1.76 -9.22 -5.46
N MET A 29 1.99 -9.54 -4.19
CA MET A 29 3.34 -9.76 -3.66
C MET A 29 3.70 -11.24 -3.83
N ARG A 30 4.86 -11.50 -4.43
CA ARG A 30 5.42 -12.84 -4.53
C ARG A 30 6.48 -13.01 -3.47
N LEU A 31 6.26 -14.01 -2.63
CA LEU A 31 7.23 -14.46 -1.64
C LEU A 31 7.84 -15.76 -2.16
N TYR A 32 9.16 -15.79 -2.24
CA TYR A 32 9.94 -16.95 -2.65
C TYR A 32 10.61 -17.54 -1.42
N GLY A 33 10.62 -18.86 -1.28
CA GLY A 33 11.32 -19.52 -0.20
C GLY A 33 11.39 -21.04 -0.39
N VAL A 34 11.88 -21.72 0.64
CA VAL A 34 12.04 -23.19 0.65
C VAL A 34 11.38 -23.81 1.89
N THR A 35 10.79 -24.99 1.75
CA THR A 35 10.30 -25.79 2.88
C THR A 35 11.46 -26.40 3.67
N ALA A 36 11.19 -26.95 4.86
CA ALA A 36 12.20 -27.66 5.64
C ALA A 36 12.78 -28.88 4.90
N GLU A 37 11.99 -29.45 3.98
CA GLU A 37 12.33 -30.60 3.14
C GLU A 37 13.11 -30.20 1.86
N GLY A 38 13.36 -28.91 1.64
CA GLY A 38 14.14 -28.40 0.51
C GLY A 38 13.32 -28.16 -0.77
N HIS A 39 12.00 -28.10 -0.68
CA HIS A 39 11.14 -27.78 -1.83
C HIS A 39 11.02 -26.27 -2.03
N SER A 40 11.26 -25.78 -3.25
CA SER A 40 11.04 -24.38 -3.60
C SER A 40 9.55 -24.07 -3.66
N VAL A 41 9.14 -23.02 -2.96
CA VAL A 41 7.75 -22.56 -2.87
C VAL A 41 7.66 -21.10 -3.32
N VAL A 42 6.59 -20.79 -4.04
CA VAL A 42 6.17 -19.41 -4.32
C VAL A 42 4.80 -19.19 -3.72
N ALA A 43 4.69 -18.22 -2.81
CA ALA A 43 3.41 -17.78 -2.28
C ALA A 43 2.96 -16.49 -2.99
N HIS A 44 1.75 -16.52 -3.54
CA HIS A 44 1.08 -15.34 -4.08
C HIS A 44 0.22 -14.70 -2.99
N VAL A 45 0.64 -13.53 -2.53
CA VAL A 45 -0.06 -12.75 -1.51
C VAL A 45 -0.88 -11.65 -2.20
N HIS A 46 -2.19 -11.69 -1.98
CA HIS A 46 -3.16 -10.74 -2.53
C HIS A 46 -3.77 -9.87 -1.43
N GLY A 47 -4.37 -8.74 -1.80
CA GLY A 47 -5.13 -7.88 -0.88
C GLY A 47 -4.28 -6.88 -0.10
N PHE A 48 -3.01 -6.71 -0.45
CA PHE A 48 -2.20 -5.63 0.10
C PHE A 48 -2.44 -4.34 -0.68
N GLU A 49 -2.70 -3.26 0.05
CA GLU A 49 -2.87 -1.91 -0.50
C GLU A 49 -1.71 -1.03 0.00
N PRO A 50 -0.83 -0.57 -0.87
CA PRO A 50 0.21 0.38 -0.48
C PRO A 50 -0.41 1.66 0.08
N TYR A 51 0.19 2.22 1.13
CA TYR A 51 -0.28 3.46 1.72
C TYR A 51 0.89 4.27 2.27
N PHE A 52 0.70 5.59 2.33
CA PHE A 52 1.61 6.50 3.01
C PHE A 52 0.82 7.54 3.79
N TRP A 53 1.50 8.17 4.75
CA TRP A 53 0.93 9.19 5.61
C TRP A 53 1.50 10.55 5.26
N VAL A 54 0.63 11.55 5.18
CA VAL A 54 1.01 12.97 5.05
C VAL A 54 0.30 13.78 6.12
N GLN A 55 0.92 14.84 6.60
CA GLN A 55 0.25 15.74 7.54
C GLN A 55 -0.93 16.41 6.85
N ALA A 56 -2.08 16.50 7.53
CA ALA A 56 -3.25 17.15 6.97
C ALA A 56 -3.00 18.68 6.86
N PRO A 57 -3.41 19.32 5.75
CA PRO A 57 -3.38 20.77 5.64
C PRO A 57 -4.20 21.44 6.76
N ALA A 58 -3.89 22.70 7.06
CA ALA A 58 -4.71 23.47 8.00
C ALA A 58 -6.17 23.53 7.52
N HIS A 59 -7.12 23.33 8.43
CA HIS A 59 -8.56 23.33 8.16
C HIS A 59 -9.05 22.20 7.24
N PHE A 60 -8.27 21.12 7.07
CA PHE A 60 -8.73 19.95 6.34
C PHE A 60 -9.76 19.17 7.17
N GLU A 61 -10.93 18.92 6.59
CA GLU A 61 -12.02 18.18 7.23
C GLU A 61 -12.20 16.78 6.60
N PRO A 62 -12.62 15.76 7.37
CA PRO A 62 -12.77 14.40 6.85
C PRO A 62 -13.79 14.27 5.70
N GLN A 63 -14.75 15.19 5.60
CA GLN A 63 -15.70 15.28 4.49
C GLN A 63 -15.02 15.61 3.15
N MET A 64 -13.85 16.26 3.19
CA MET A 64 -13.08 16.63 2.01
C MET A 64 -12.25 15.46 1.44
N CYS A 65 -12.17 14.32 2.15
CA CYS A 65 -11.34 13.18 1.73
C CYS A 65 -11.75 12.61 0.36
N GLU A 66 -13.04 12.50 0.08
CA GLU A 66 -13.54 11.94 -1.17
C GLU A 66 -13.25 12.86 -2.35
N GLU A 67 -13.57 14.15 -2.23
CA GLU A 67 -13.28 15.17 -3.25
C GLU A 67 -11.77 15.28 -3.50
N PHE A 68 -10.97 15.25 -2.43
CA PHE A 68 -9.51 15.29 -2.53
C PHE A 68 -8.95 14.05 -3.25
N ALA A 69 -9.49 12.85 -2.99
CA ALA A 69 -9.09 11.63 -3.69
C ALA A 69 -9.44 11.69 -5.19
N MET A 70 -10.61 12.24 -5.55
CA MET A 70 -11.02 12.42 -6.94
C MET A 70 -10.10 13.40 -7.69
N GLU A 71 -9.83 14.57 -7.10
CA GLU A 71 -8.95 15.57 -7.71
C GLU A 71 -7.50 15.07 -7.83
N LEU A 72 -7.01 14.32 -6.83
CA LEU A 72 -5.68 13.73 -6.87
C LEU A 72 -5.56 12.70 -8.00
N ASN A 73 -6.57 11.83 -8.18
CA ASN A 73 -6.62 10.89 -9.29
C ASN A 73 -6.60 11.60 -10.66
N LYS A 74 -7.40 12.67 -10.82
CA LYS A 74 -7.45 13.46 -12.04
C LYS A 74 -6.08 14.08 -12.37
N ARG A 75 -5.44 14.74 -11.40
CA ARG A 75 -4.11 15.34 -11.59
C ARG A 75 -3.03 14.30 -11.89
N MET A 76 -3.12 13.13 -11.29
CA MET A 76 -2.20 12.03 -11.57
C MET A 76 -2.38 11.50 -12.99
N ALA A 77 -3.62 11.38 -13.46
CA ALA A 77 -3.90 11.01 -14.85
C ALA A 77 -3.27 12.01 -15.85
N ASP A 78 -3.45 13.31 -15.62
CA ASP A 78 -2.90 14.36 -16.47
C ASP A 78 -1.35 14.36 -16.50
N ARG A 79 -0.72 14.04 -15.37
CA ARG A 79 0.74 14.11 -15.21
C ARG A 79 1.46 12.85 -15.66
N VAL A 80 0.92 11.68 -15.34
CA VAL A 80 1.58 10.38 -15.49
C VAL A 80 1.20 9.69 -16.80
N ASP A 81 -0.06 9.79 -17.23
CA ASP A 81 -0.59 8.98 -18.33
C ASP A 81 -1.04 9.84 -19.51
N LYS A 82 -0.09 10.60 -20.09
CA LYS A 82 -0.33 11.38 -21.31
C LYS A 82 -0.68 10.50 -22.53
N SER A 83 -0.38 9.20 -22.49
CA SER A 83 -0.70 8.22 -23.54
C SER A 83 -1.91 7.34 -23.22
N GLY A 84 -2.53 7.46 -22.04
CA GLY A 84 -3.73 6.72 -21.64
C GLY A 84 -3.58 5.20 -21.56
N THR A 85 -2.37 4.69 -21.32
CA THR A 85 -2.05 3.25 -21.47
C THR A 85 -1.81 2.54 -20.13
N THR A 86 -1.63 3.27 -19.03
CA THR A 86 -0.87 2.73 -17.89
C THR A 86 -1.72 2.33 -16.69
N SER A 87 -2.87 2.98 -16.42
CA SER A 87 -3.59 2.69 -15.17
C SER A 87 -5.09 3.02 -15.14
N ASN A 88 -5.86 2.89 -16.23
CA ASN A 88 -7.33 3.15 -16.23
C ASN A 88 -7.77 4.45 -15.51
N GLY A 89 -6.86 5.43 -15.33
CA GLY A 89 -7.09 6.64 -14.54
C GLY A 89 -7.19 6.49 -13.01
N GLN A 90 -6.97 5.30 -12.41
CA GLN A 90 -7.10 5.09 -10.96
C GLN A 90 -5.73 4.90 -10.28
N TYR A 91 -5.35 5.85 -9.43
CA TYR A 91 -4.05 5.88 -8.72
C TYR A 91 -4.21 5.80 -7.22
N VAL A 92 -5.20 6.51 -6.69
CA VAL A 92 -5.58 6.60 -5.28
C VAL A 92 -6.91 5.89 -5.12
N ARG A 93 -7.01 5.02 -4.12
CA ARG A 93 -8.20 4.23 -3.86
C ARG A 93 -9.15 4.94 -2.91
N TYR A 94 -8.65 5.35 -1.75
CA TYR A 94 -9.37 6.13 -0.76
C TYR A 94 -8.37 6.85 0.15
N ILE A 95 -8.86 7.85 0.87
CA ILE A 95 -8.08 8.63 1.82
C ILE A 95 -8.79 8.57 3.17
N GLU A 96 -8.05 8.23 4.22
CA GLU A 96 -8.56 8.20 5.60
C GLU A 96 -7.84 9.25 6.43
N MET A 97 -8.56 9.95 7.30
CA MET A 97 -7.95 10.86 8.25
C MET A 97 -7.75 10.15 9.59
N GLY A 98 -6.60 10.36 10.22
CA GLY A 98 -6.31 9.82 11.54
C GLY A 98 -5.33 10.69 12.32
N MET A 99 -5.46 10.70 13.65
CA MET A 99 -4.53 11.41 14.52
C MET A 99 -3.24 10.59 14.67
N LYS A 100 -2.09 11.19 14.33
CA LYS A 100 -0.75 10.57 14.36
C LYS A 100 0.28 11.56 14.89
N GLN A 101 1.47 11.05 15.20
CA GLN A 101 2.63 11.85 15.59
C GLN A 101 3.84 11.44 14.74
N THR A 102 4.72 12.39 14.48
CA THR A 102 5.99 12.08 13.82
C THR A 102 6.90 11.36 14.81
N VAL A 103 7.72 10.42 14.31
CA VAL A 103 8.74 9.74 15.12
C VAL A 103 9.95 10.67 15.37
N TRP A 104 10.06 11.76 14.63
CA TRP A 104 11.21 12.66 14.66
C TRP A 104 11.15 13.60 15.87
N ASN A 105 12.17 13.47 16.73
CA ASN A 105 12.33 14.16 18.02
C ASN A 105 11.22 13.86 19.03
N TYR A 106 11.51 14.18 20.29
CA TYR A 106 10.48 14.22 21.32
C TYR A 106 9.56 15.42 21.05
N GLN A 107 8.30 15.13 20.74
CA GLN A 107 7.23 16.13 20.67
C GLN A 107 6.32 15.94 21.88
N ALA A 108 6.29 16.92 22.76
CA ALA A 108 5.35 16.94 23.90
C ALA A 108 3.89 17.21 23.45
N GLN A 109 3.69 17.62 22.20
CA GLN A 109 2.38 17.90 21.62
C GLN A 109 1.57 16.62 21.41
N GLU A 110 0.25 16.74 21.54
CA GLU A 110 -0.72 15.69 21.26
C GLU A 110 -0.76 15.30 19.77
N ALA A 111 -1.44 14.20 19.46
CA ALA A 111 -1.53 13.70 18.10
C ALA A 111 -2.17 14.72 17.14
N VAL A 112 -1.52 14.95 16.00
CA VAL A 112 -1.94 15.90 14.97
C VAL A 112 -2.66 15.16 13.82
N PRO A 113 -3.52 15.83 13.05
CA PRO A 113 -4.23 15.19 11.95
C PRO A 113 -3.28 14.82 10.80
N PHE A 114 -3.38 13.57 10.36
CA PHE A 114 -2.68 13.02 9.21
C PHE A 114 -3.67 12.36 8.26
N LEU A 115 -3.32 12.37 6.97
CA LEU A 115 -4.05 11.69 5.89
C LEU A 115 -3.29 10.43 5.50
N LYS A 116 -3.97 9.29 5.58
CA LYS A 116 -3.55 8.02 5.02
C LYS A 116 -4.04 7.95 3.58
N ILE A 117 -3.12 8.06 2.64
CA ILE A 117 -3.43 7.95 1.22
C ILE A 117 -3.15 6.51 0.82
N VAL A 118 -4.20 5.78 0.44
CA VAL A 118 -4.10 4.40 -0.02
C VAL A 118 -4.03 4.39 -1.54
N THR A 119 -2.96 3.82 -2.10
CA THR A 119 -2.68 3.83 -3.53
C THR A 119 -2.92 2.46 -4.16
N VAL A 120 -3.17 2.48 -5.45
CA VAL A 120 -3.29 1.30 -6.31
C VAL A 120 -1.90 0.75 -6.67
N TRP A 121 -0.93 1.66 -6.79
CA TRP A 121 0.45 1.36 -7.16
C TRP A 121 1.41 1.58 -5.98
N PRO A 122 2.40 0.69 -5.77
CA PRO A 122 3.45 0.86 -4.76
C PRO A 122 4.49 1.91 -5.17
#